data_AF-A0A1I0PBR7-F1
#
_entry.id   AF-A0A1I0PBR7-F1
#
_cell.length_a   1.000
_cell.length_b   1.000
_cell.length_c   1.000
_cell.angle_alpha   90.00
_cell.angle_beta   90.00
_cell.angle_gamma   90.00
#
_symmetry.space_group_name_H-M   'P 1'
#
loop_
_entity.id
_entity.type
_entity.pdbx_description
1 polymer ?
#
loop_
_entity_poly.entity_id
_entity_poly.type
_entity_poly.pdbx_seq_one_letter_code
_entity_poly.pdbx_strand_id
1 'polypeptide(L)' 'MKDLLLVCIGSFCGGFTTFSTFMNENFLLERDGAIISAILYTLASFALGLIAVILGYQIVKL' A
#
# COMPACT_ATOMS: atom_id res chain seq x y z
N MET A 1 -7.96 -11.03 21.47
CA MET A 1 -6.76 -11.24 20.63
C MET A 1 -6.96 -10.75 19.20
N LYS A 2 -8.14 -10.98 18.60
CA LYS A 2 -8.53 -10.43 17.28
C LYS A 2 -8.56 -8.89 17.24
N ASP A 3 -8.88 -8.24 18.36
CA ASP A 3 -9.01 -6.78 18.46
C ASP A 3 -7.66 -6.06 18.39
N LEU A 4 -6.58 -6.67 18.91
CA LEU A 4 -5.22 -6.15 18.80
C LEU A 4 -4.74 -6.18 17.34
N LEU A 5 -5.13 -7.21 16.60
CA LEU A 5 -4.82 -7.36 15.18
C LEU A 5 -5.47 -6.25 14.34
N LEU A 6 -6.74 -5.92 14.64
CA LEU A 6 -7.47 -4.84 13.99
C LEU A 6 -6.85 -3.47 14.23
N VAL A 7 -6.37 -3.19 15.44
CA VAL A 7 -5.73 -1.90 15.77
C VAL A 7 -4.33 -1.80 15.16
N CYS A 8 -3.51 -2.85 15.25
CA CYS A 8 -2.15 -2.83 14.71
C CYS A 8 -2.13 -2.87 13.18
N ILE A 9 -2.99 -3.68 12.53
CA ILE A 9 -3.03 -3.78 11.06
C ILE A 9 -3.91 -2.70 10.45
N GLY A 10 -5.11 -2.45 11.00
CA GLY A 10 -6.05 -1.48 10.45
C GLY A 10 -5.70 -0.03 10.76
N SER A 11 -5.39 0.28 12.02
CA SER A 11 -5.17 1.67 12.45
C SER A 11 -3.70 2.10 12.41
N PHE A 12 -2.75 1.24 12.79
CA PHE A 12 -1.32 1.57 12.82
C PHE A 12 -0.64 1.30 11.47
N CYS A 13 -0.49 0.04 11.03
CA CYS A 13 0.08 -0.30 9.72
C CYS A 13 -0.75 0.23 8.55
N GLY A 14 -2.08 0.15 8.63
CA GLY A 14 -2.98 0.68 7.61
C GLY A 14 -2.94 2.21 7.50
N GLY A 15 -2.60 2.90 8.59
CA GLY A 15 -2.36 4.36 8.60
C GLY A 15 -1.07 4.75 7.87
N PHE A 16 -0.03 3.91 7.92
CA PHE A 16 1.22 4.13 7.17
C PHE A 16 1.04 3.98 5.65
N THR A 17 0.04 3.21 5.20
CA THR A 17 -0.38 3.13 3.79
C THR A 17 -1.65 3.96 3.58
N THR A 18 -1.52 5.28 3.47
CA THR A 18 -2.70 6.16 3.30
C THR A 18 -3.35 5.96 1.92
N PHE A 19 -4.36 5.09 1.87
CA PHE A 19 -5.15 4.80 0.66
C PHE A 19 -5.76 6.07 0.02
N SER A 20 -6.10 7.07 0.84
CA SER A 20 -6.62 8.35 0.34
C SER A 20 -5.58 9.17 -0.44
N THR A 21 -4.31 9.14 -0.05
CA THR A 21 -3.21 9.80 -0.77
C THR A 21 -2.96 9.09 -2.09
N PHE A 22 -2.93 7.75 -2.07
CA PHE A 22 -2.80 6.93 -3.27
C PHE A 22 -3.93 7.19 -4.28
N MET A 23 -5.18 7.26 -3.82
CA MET A 23 -6.34 7.57 -4.66
C MET A 23 -6.27 9.00 -5.20
N ASN A 24 -5.86 9.97 -4.39
CA ASN A 24 -5.72 11.37 -4.81
C ASN A 24 -4.61 11.55 -5.85
N GLU A 25 -3.47 10.87 -5.70
CA GLU A 25 -2.37 10.89 -6.68
C GLU A 25 -2.77 10.22 -8.00
N ASN A 26 -3.43 9.06 -7.95
CA ASN A 26 -3.96 8.43 -9.16
C ASN A 26 -5.01 9.32 -9.85
N PHE A 27 -5.90 9.96 -9.08
CA PHE A 27 -6.92 10.86 -9.62
C PHE A 27 -6.30 12.12 -10.24
N LEU A 28 -5.24 12.67 -9.65
CA LEU A 28 -4.47 13.79 -10.23
C LEU A 28 -3.76 13.36 -11.52
N LEU A 29 -3.14 12.18 -11.55
CA LEU A 29 -2.45 11.64 -12.73
C LEU A 29 -3.42 11.33 -13.87
N GLU A 30 -4.63 10.83 -13.57
CA GLU A 30 -5.70 10.66 -14.56
C GLU A 30 -6.19 12.02 -15.09
N ARG A 31 -6.32 13.03 -14.22
CA ARG A 31 -6.70 14.40 -14.63
C ARG A 31 -5.67 15.09 -15.53
N ASP A 32 -4.38 14.81 -15.33
CA ASP A 32 -3.29 15.29 -16.21
C ASP A 32 -3.16 14.47 -17.51
N GLY A 33 -4.02 13.47 -17.74
CA GLY A 33 -3.99 12.62 -18.94
C GLY A 33 -2.89 11.56 -18.92
N ALA A 34 -2.15 11.42 -17.81
CA ALA A 34 -1.03 10.51 -17.64
C ALA A 34 -1.47 9.15 -17.05
N ILE A 35 -2.46 8.51 -17.69
CA ILE A 35 -3.07 7.24 -17.24
C ILE A 35 -2.03 6.10 -17.13
N ILE A 36 -1.04 6.08 -18.03
CA ILE A 36 0.03 5.06 -18.01
C ILE A 36 0.88 5.20 -16.73
N SER A 37 1.16 6.42 -16.29
CA SER A 37 1.91 6.70 -15.06
C SER A 37 1.11 6.30 -13.83
N ALA A 38 -0.20 6.54 -13.80
CA ALA A 38 -1.10 6.10 -12.72
C ALA A 38 -1.11 4.56 -12.59
N ILE A 39 -1.22 3.85 -13.71
CA ILE A 39 -1.21 2.37 -13.73
C ILE A 39 0.14 1.83 -13.26
N LEU A 40 1.26 2.40 -13.73
CA LEU A 40 2.60 1.98 -13.30
C LEU A 40 2.83 2.24 -11.81
N TYR A 41 2.39 3.39 -11.31
CA TYR A 41 2.50 3.74 -9.90
C TYR A 41 1.68 2.78 -9.03
N THR A 42 0.46 2.47 -9.45
CA THR A 42 -0.42 1.48 -8.81
C THR A 42 0.22 0.09 -8.75
N LEU A 43 0.73 -0.41 -9.89
CA LEU A 43 1.37 -1.71 -9.97
C LEU A 43 2.67 -1.77 -9.15
N ALA A 44 3.49 -0.73 -9.20
CA ALA A 44 4.74 -0.66 -8.45
C ALA A 44 4.49 -0.63 -6.93
N SER A 45 3.55 0.19 -6.47
CA SER A 45 3.17 0.25 -5.04
C SER A 45 2.62 -1.09 -4.56
N PHE A 46 1.80 -1.77 -5.37
CA PHE A 46 1.26 -3.09 -5.01
C PHE A 46 2.35 -4.17 -4.97
N ALA A 47 3.23 -4.21 -5.97
CA ALA A 47 4.33 -5.16 -6.04
C ALA A 47 5.33 -4.99 -4.89
N LEU A 48 5.72 -3.74 -4.58
CA LEU A 48 6.59 -3.43 -3.46
C LEU A 48 5.97 -3.80 -2.12
N GLY A 49 4.66 -3.56 -1.94
CA GLY A 49 3.92 -3.98 -0.74
C GLY A 49 3.94 -5.50 -0.54
N LEU A 50 3.71 -6.26 -1.61
CA LEU A 50 3.79 -7.73 -1.57
C LEU A 50 5.20 -8.24 -1.24
N ILE A 51 6.24 -7.65 -1.84
CA ILE A 51 7.64 -8.00 -1.55
C ILE A 51 7.95 -7.72 -0.07
N ALA A 52 7.53 -6.57 0.45
CA ALA A 52 7.75 -6.20 1.84
C ALA A 52 7.08 -7.19 2.82
N VAL A 53 5.87 -7.66 2.51
CA VAL A 53 5.17 -8.68 3.33
C VAL A 53 5.90 -10.02 3.30
N ILE A 54 6.35 -10.47 2.12
CA ILE A 54 7.12 -11.72 1.96
C ILE A 54 8.43 -11.65 2.75
N LEU A 55 9.16 -10.53 2.64
CA LEU A 55 10.40 -10.30 3.38
C LEU A 55 10.15 -10.24 4.89
N GLY A 56 9.12 -9.54 5.34
CA GLY A 56 8.73 -9.50 6.76
C GLY A 56 8.41 -10.88 7.32
N TYR A 57 7.71 -11.72 6.54
CA TYR A 57 7.43 -13.10 6.92
C TYR A 57 8.71 -13.96 6.97
N GLN A 58 9.65 -13.78 6.03
CA GLN A 58 10.95 -14.46 6.07
C GLN A 58 11.78 -14.05 7.29
N ILE A 59 11.82 -12.76 7.64
CA ILE A 59 12.59 -12.24 8.78
C ILE A 59 12.06 -12.78 10.11
N VAL A 60 10.74 -12.88 10.27
CA VAL A 60 10.13 -13.39 11.52
C VAL A 60 10.22 -14.92 11.63
N LYS A 61 10.34 -15.62 10.49
CA LYS A 61 10.45 -17.09 10.46
C LYS A 61 11.90 -17.60 10.61
N LEU A 62 12.90 -16.73 10.45
CA LEU A 62 14.32 -17.00 10.72
C LEU A 62 14.60 -16.97 12.22
#